data_AF-K2BL37-F1
#
_entry.id   AF-K2BL37-F1
#
_cell.length_a   1.000
_cell.length_b   1.000
_cell.length_c   1.000
_cell.angle_alpha   90.00
_cell.angle_beta   90.00
_cell.angle_gamma   90.00
#
_symmetry.space_group_name_H-M   'P 1'
#
loop_
_entity.id
_entity.type
_entity.pdbx_description
1 polymer ?
#
loop_
_entity_poly.entity_id
_entity_poly.type
_entity_poly.pdbx_seq_one_letter_code
_entity_poly.pdbx_strand_id
1 'polypeptide(L)'
;MKKALIFFIVVFGNSWIWSVAERGFWLAAVCVLASVCLFKLLQIKSPKRNLVVVSVLTLVAIVGFQVKEFDLKSFVETTSLQKDVIDKRMRLYPNPRIAHWFEQRGESIAFYRILANMGEALDINYYFFANHPRERHGVTESEKFSPLILPLFLMGATKLVLEKRHLFYCLLFAFALGFTLLVYPSEPVGFVAVLPFIVSSSLYSLATYVD
;
A
#
# COMPACT_ATOMS: atom_id res chain seq x y z
N MET A 1 -5.10 21.52 -20.93
CA MET A 1 -4.42 22.13 -19.76
C MET A 1 -5.04 21.71 -18.43
N LYS A 2 -6.37 21.72 -18.27
CA LYS A 2 -7.06 21.34 -17.01
C LYS A 2 -6.69 19.95 -16.47
N LYS A 3 -6.69 18.92 -17.34
CA LYS A 3 -6.29 17.54 -16.97
C LYS A 3 -4.87 17.42 -16.42
N ALA A 4 -3.92 18.18 -16.99
CA ALA A 4 -2.54 18.18 -16.53
C ALA A 4 -2.41 18.89 -15.18
N LEU A 5 -3.10 20.01 -14.97
CA LEU A 5 -3.12 20.71 -13.68
C LEU A 5 -3.68 19.81 -12.56
N ILE A 6 -4.79 19.12 -12.85
CA ILE A 6 -5.40 18.17 -11.92
C ILE A 6 -4.45 17.02 -11.59
N PHE A 7 -3.76 16.48 -12.61
CA PHE A 7 -2.72 15.47 -12.40
C PHE A 7 -1.65 15.97 -11.41
N PHE A 8 -1.11 17.16 -11.64
CA PHE A 8 -0.11 17.75 -10.75
C PHE A 8 -0.63 17.92 -9.32
N ILE A 9 -1.86 18.39 -9.15
CA ILE A 9 -2.47 18.58 -7.82
C ILE A 9 -2.62 17.24 -7.08
N VAL A 10 -3.13 16.19 -7.73
CA VAL A 10 -3.34 14.90 -7.06
C VAL A 10 -2.00 14.22 -6.74
N VAL A 11 -1.03 14.29 -7.65
CA VAL A 11 0.25 13.59 -7.53
C VAL A 11 1.22 14.31 -6.61
N PHE A 12 1.29 15.64 -6.64
CA PHE A 12 2.24 16.42 -5.84
C PHE A 12 1.59 17.16 -4.67
N GLY A 13 0.26 17.24 -4.62
CA GLY A 13 -0.47 17.79 -3.47
C GLY A 13 -0.72 16.79 -2.35
N ASN A 14 -0.33 15.51 -2.49
CA ASN A 14 -0.32 14.56 -1.39
C ASN A 14 1.02 14.61 -0.66
N SER A 15 1.01 14.55 0.67
CA SER A 15 2.20 14.54 1.52
C SER A 15 3.00 13.25 1.37
N TRP A 16 2.34 12.13 1.04
CA TRP A 16 3.00 10.83 0.95
C TRP A 16 4.14 10.78 -0.06
N ILE A 17 3.96 11.36 -1.25
CA ILE A 17 4.99 11.37 -2.28
C ILE A 17 6.25 12.11 -1.82
N TRP A 18 6.09 13.13 -0.97
CA TRP A 18 7.20 13.90 -0.41
C TRP A 18 7.94 13.08 0.66
N SER A 19 7.22 12.39 1.54
CA SER A 19 7.83 11.44 2.48
C SER A 19 8.60 10.32 1.75
N VAL A 20 8.08 9.84 0.61
CA VAL A 20 8.78 8.87 -0.25
C VAL A 20 10.02 9.50 -0.90
N ALA A 21 9.94 10.76 -1.35
CA ALA A 21 11.07 11.46 -1.96
C ALA A 21 12.22 11.73 -0.97
N GLU A 22 11.91 12.00 0.30
CA GLU A 22 12.90 12.15 1.37
C GLU A 22 13.68 10.86 1.62
N ARG A 23 13.05 9.69 1.46
CA ARG A 23 13.72 8.38 1.54
C ARG A 23 14.52 8.07 0.28
N GLY A 24 13.95 8.37 -0.88
CA GLY A 24 14.58 8.10 -2.16
C GLY A 24 13.90 8.82 -3.30
N PHE A 25 14.59 9.81 -3.87
CA PHE A 25 14.15 10.54 -5.06
C PHE A 25 13.74 9.59 -6.21
N TRP A 26 14.54 8.54 -6.45
CA TRP A 26 14.25 7.57 -7.50
C TRP A 26 12.98 6.76 -7.24
N LEU A 27 12.73 6.37 -5.99
CA LEU A 27 11.50 5.66 -5.62
C LEU A 27 10.28 6.55 -5.88
N ALA A 28 10.33 7.82 -5.48
CA ALA A 28 9.26 8.78 -5.75
C ALA A 28 9.05 8.98 -7.26
N ALA A 29 10.12 9.14 -8.04
CA ALA A 29 10.04 9.27 -9.49
C ALA A 29 9.38 8.06 -10.15
N VAL A 30 9.74 6.84 -9.72
CA VAL A 30 9.11 5.60 -10.21
C VAL A 30 7.63 5.54 -9.79
N CYS A 31 7.25 5.97 -8.59
CA CYS A 31 5.85 6.04 -8.16
C CYS A 31 5.02 6.99 -9.02
N VAL A 32 5.57 8.16 -9.37
CA VAL A 32 4.92 9.10 -10.29
C VAL A 32 4.76 8.47 -11.67
N LEU A 33 5.82 7.85 -12.21
CA LEU A 33 5.76 7.17 -13.50
C LEU A 33 4.75 6.02 -13.52
N ALA A 34 4.70 5.20 -12.45
CA ALA A 34 3.71 4.14 -12.28
C ALA A 34 2.28 4.71 -12.27
N SER A 35 2.06 5.81 -11.53
CA SER A 35 0.76 6.49 -11.48
C SER A 35 0.28 6.95 -12.86
N VAL A 36 1.19 7.52 -13.67
CA VAL A 36 0.90 7.92 -15.06
C VAL A 36 0.57 6.72 -15.94
N CYS A 37 1.37 5.64 -15.85
CA CYS A 37 1.19 4.45 -16.68
C CYS A 37 -0.14 3.76 -16.37
N LEU A 38 -0.44 3.58 -15.08
CA LEU A 38 -1.70 3.01 -14.60
C LEU A 38 -2.90 3.89 -14.97
N PHE A 39 -2.79 5.21 -14.84
CA PHE A 39 -3.86 6.11 -15.28
C PHE A 39 -4.12 5.99 -16.80
N LYS A 40 -3.07 5.95 -17.62
CA LYS A 40 -3.23 5.69 -19.07
C LYS A 40 -3.83 4.32 -19.35
N LEU A 41 -3.49 3.30 -18.55
CA LEU A 41 -4.08 1.96 -18.66
C LEU A 41 -5.59 2.00 -18.47
N LEU A 42 -6.08 2.82 -17.54
CA LEU A 42 -7.52 3.01 -17.27
C LEU A 42 -8.25 3.79 -18.37
N GLN A 43 -7.56 4.66 -19.11
CA GLN A 43 -8.18 5.44 -20.19
C GLN A 43 -8.37 4.66 -21.49
N ILE A 44 -7.54 3.66 -21.76
CA ILE A 44 -7.52 2.94 -23.04
C ILE A 44 -8.38 1.67 -22.93
N LYS A 45 -9.36 1.52 -23.83
CA LYS A 45 -10.23 0.33 -23.89
C LYS A 45 -9.47 -0.98 -24.12
N SER A 46 -8.46 -0.96 -24.99
CA SER A 46 -7.59 -2.10 -25.31
C SER A 46 -6.12 -1.73 -25.07
N PRO A 47 -5.54 -2.09 -23.91
CA PRO A 47 -4.21 -1.62 -23.54
C PRO A 47 -3.15 -2.18 -24.50
N LYS A 48 -2.30 -1.28 -25.02
CA LYS A 48 -1.15 -1.69 -25.84
C LYS A 48 -0.18 -2.51 -24.99
N ARG A 49 0.38 -3.59 -25.54
CA ARG A 49 1.36 -4.47 -24.86
C ARG A 49 2.48 -3.67 -24.18
N ASN A 50 3.03 -2.68 -24.86
CA ASN A 50 4.13 -1.86 -24.33
C ASN A 50 3.73 -1.11 -23.06
N LEU A 51 2.48 -0.62 -22.96
CA LEU A 51 2.01 0.08 -21.76
C LEU A 51 1.87 -0.87 -20.58
N VAL A 52 1.36 -2.08 -20.81
CA VAL A 52 1.28 -3.12 -19.77
C VAL A 52 2.67 -3.48 -19.27
N VAL A 53 3.61 -3.73 -20.19
CA VAL A 53 5.01 -4.05 -19.84
C VAL A 53 5.65 -2.94 -19.01
N VAL A 54 5.51 -1.67 -19.40
CA VAL A 54 6.05 -0.54 -18.64
C VAL A 54 5.37 -0.41 -17.26
N SER A 55 4.07 -0.67 -17.17
CA SER A 55 3.34 -0.65 -15.89
C SER A 55 3.83 -1.75 -14.94
N VAL A 56 4.07 -2.96 -15.47
CA VAL A 56 4.66 -4.07 -14.71
C VAL A 56 6.07 -3.72 -14.25
N LEU A 57 6.93 -3.22 -15.14
CA LEU A 57 8.31 -2.89 -14.81
C LEU A 57 8.42 -1.80 -13.74
N THR A 58 7.57 -0.78 -13.82
CA THR A 58 7.53 0.29 -12.81
C THR A 58 7.04 -0.23 -11.46
N LEU A 59 6.04 -1.11 -11.41
CA LEU A 59 5.61 -1.75 -10.16
C LEU A 59 6.68 -2.67 -9.58
N VAL A 60 7.32 -3.50 -10.40
CA VAL A 60 8.42 -4.37 -9.98
C VAL A 60 9.59 -3.53 -9.45
N ALA A 61 9.86 -2.36 -10.03
CA ALA A 61 10.88 -1.46 -9.51
C ALA A 61 10.51 -0.93 -8.11
N ILE A 62 9.28 -0.45 -7.89
CA ILE A 62 8.80 0.00 -6.56
C ILE A 62 8.95 -1.11 -5.53
N VAL A 63 8.47 -2.31 -5.88
CA VAL A 63 8.59 -3.52 -5.09
C VAL A 63 10.05 -3.85 -4.78
N GLY A 64 10.93 -3.79 -5.78
CA GLY A 64 12.36 -4.07 -5.63
C GLY A 64 13.07 -3.11 -4.66
N PHE A 65 12.66 -1.83 -4.62
CA PHE A 65 13.15 -0.89 -3.60
C PHE A 65 12.73 -1.33 -2.20
N GLN A 66 11.49 -1.76 -2.00
CA GLN A 66 10.99 -2.23 -0.70
C GLN A 66 11.63 -3.55 -0.25
N VAL A 67 11.95 -4.47 -1.17
CA VAL A 67 12.67 -5.72 -0.83
C VAL A 67 14.04 -5.41 -0.22
N LYS A 68 14.73 -4.38 -0.71
CA LYS A 68 16.10 -4.06 -0.26
C LYS A 68 16.15 -3.72 1.24
N GLU A 69 15.07 -3.15 1.77
CA GLU A 69 14.96 -2.74 3.16
C GLU A 69 14.24 -3.79 4.03
N PHE A 70 13.79 -4.88 3.42
CA PHE A 70 13.11 -5.97 4.11
C PHE A 70 14.09 -6.92 4.80
N ASP A 71 13.93 -7.09 6.10
CA ASP A 71 14.65 -8.10 6.88
C ASP A 71 13.77 -9.35 7.04
N LEU A 72 14.17 -10.47 6.45
CA LEU A 72 13.50 -11.77 6.59
C LEU A 72 13.37 -12.22 8.06
N LYS A 73 14.35 -11.88 8.91
CA LYS A 73 14.31 -12.23 10.33
C LYS A 73 13.21 -11.45 11.05
N SER A 74 12.95 -10.21 10.62
CA SER A 74 11.85 -9.41 11.15
C SER A 74 10.47 -10.01 10.87
N PHE A 75 10.36 -10.98 9.94
CA PHE A 75 9.10 -11.60 9.56
C PHE A 75 8.78 -12.88 10.35
N VAL A 76 9.81 -13.64 10.74
CA VAL A 76 9.64 -14.93 11.43
C VAL A 76 10.03 -14.85 12.91
N GLU A 77 10.95 -13.97 13.27
CA GLU A 77 11.47 -13.85 14.63
C GLU A 77 10.72 -12.76 15.43
N THR A 78 10.52 -13.01 16.71
CA THR A 78 9.96 -12.06 17.68
C THR A 78 11.07 -11.43 18.50
N THR A 79 11.00 -10.11 18.71
CA THR A 79 11.93 -9.41 19.59
C THR A 79 11.75 -9.85 21.04
N SER A 80 12.76 -9.65 21.89
CA SER A 80 12.68 -9.99 23.32
C SER A 80 11.47 -9.35 24.01
N LEU A 81 11.14 -8.11 23.64
CA LEU A 81 9.95 -7.40 24.13
C LEU A 81 8.64 -8.05 23.64
N GLN A 82 8.56 -8.43 22.37
CA GLN A 82 7.38 -9.09 21.82
C GLN A 82 7.16 -10.47 22.46
N LYS A 83 8.24 -11.21 22.74
CA LYS A 83 8.16 -12.49 23.46
C LYS A 83 7.59 -12.32 24.85
N ASP A 84 8.01 -11.31 25.61
CA ASP A 84 7.46 -11.02 26.94
C ASP A 84 5.95 -10.68 26.89
N VAL A 85 5.52 -9.90 25.89
CA VAL A 85 4.08 -9.61 25.68
C VAL A 85 3.29 -10.87 25.33
N ILE A 86 3.82 -11.71 24.43
CA ILE A 86 3.21 -12.99 24.04
C ILE A 86 3.10 -13.92 25.26
N ASP A 87 4.17 -14.07 26.04
CA ASP A 87 4.19 -14.89 27.24
C ASP A 87 3.20 -14.38 28.30
N LYS A 88 3.09 -13.06 28.49
CA LYS A 88 2.08 -12.47 29.37
C LYS A 88 0.66 -12.78 28.91
N ARG A 89 0.38 -12.70 27.60
CA ARG A 89 -0.94 -13.04 27.02
C ARG A 89 -1.25 -14.52 27.20
N MET A 90 -0.26 -15.40 27.03
CA MET A 90 -0.46 -16.86 27.10
C MET A 90 -0.76 -17.39 28.49
N ARG A 91 -0.35 -16.66 29.54
CA ARG A 91 -0.76 -16.95 30.93
C ARG A 91 -2.26 -16.84 31.18
N LEU A 92 -2.99 -16.13 30.30
CA LEU A 92 -4.45 -15.97 30.40
C LEU A 92 -5.21 -17.13 29.76
N TYR A 93 -4.54 -18.03 29.03
CA TYR A 93 -5.20 -19.16 28.39
C TYR A 93 -5.42 -20.31 29.39
N PRO A 94 -6.52 -21.06 29.29
CA PRO A 94 -6.79 -22.21 30.15
C PRO A 94 -5.71 -23.30 30.11
N ASN A 95 -5.01 -23.43 28.98
CA ASN A 95 -3.88 -24.33 28.81
C ASN A 95 -2.70 -23.62 28.14
N PRO A 96 -1.75 -23.08 28.92
CA PRO A 96 -0.62 -22.30 28.41
C PRO A 96 0.30 -23.09 27.48
N ARG A 97 0.43 -24.42 27.67
CA ARG A 97 1.37 -25.24 26.88
C ARG A 97 0.98 -25.35 25.42
N ILE A 98 -0.32 -25.50 25.14
CA ILE A 98 -0.84 -25.55 23.76
C ILE A 98 -0.73 -24.17 23.12
N ALA A 99 -1.01 -23.12 23.87
CA ALA A 99 -0.84 -21.74 23.41
C ALA A 99 0.62 -21.45 23.03
N HIS A 100 1.58 -21.80 23.89
CA HIS A 100 3.02 -21.64 23.59
C HIS A 100 3.44 -22.39 22.33
N TRP A 101 2.97 -23.64 22.16
CA TRP A 101 3.29 -24.45 20.99
C TRP A 101 2.72 -23.86 19.69
N PHE A 102 1.56 -23.21 19.74
CA PHE A 102 0.93 -22.63 18.56
C PHE A 102 1.45 -21.22 18.25
N GLU A 103 1.51 -20.34 19.24
CA GLU A 103 1.82 -18.90 19.07
C GLU A 103 3.31 -18.61 18.85
N GLN A 104 4.22 -19.47 19.31
CA GLN A 104 5.67 -19.27 19.13
C GLN A 104 6.24 -19.91 17.85
N ARG A 105 5.42 -20.62 17.08
CA ARG A 105 5.83 -21.14 15.76
C ARG A 105 6.08 -19.99 14.80
N GLY A 106 7.19 -20.06 14.07
CA GLY A 106 7.51 -19.09 13.01
C GLY A 106 6.39 -18.97 11.96
N GLU A 107 5.70 -20.08 11.69
CA GLU A 107 4.54 -20.15 10.79
C GLU A 107 3.37 -19.29 11.29
N SER A 108 3.01 -19.43 12.56
CA SER A 108 1.93 -18.66 13.20
C SER A 108 2.30 -17.18 13.30
N ILE A 109 3.55 -16.87 13.66
CA ILE A 109 4.05 -15.49 13.70
C ILE A 109 3.96 -14.84 12.32
N ALA A 110 4.42 -15.54 11.28
CA ALA A 110 4.31 -15.07 9.90
C ALA A 110 2.85 -14.89 9.47
N PHE A 111 1.97 -15.85 9.79
CA PHE A 111 0.54 -15.76 9.48
C PHE A 111 -0.11 -14.52 10.12
N TYR A 112 0.10 -14.30 11.42
CA TYR A 112 -0.47 -13.14 12.10
C TYR A 112 0.12 -11.82 11.62
N ARG A 113 1.39 -11.80 11.20
CA ARG A 113 2.00 -10.61 10.57
C ARG A 113 1.41 -10.33 9.19
N ILE A 114 1.21 -11.36 8.35
CA ILE A 114 0.51 -11.21 7.06
C ILE A 114 -0.90 -10.69 7.29
N LEU A 115 -1.62 -11.25 8.26
CA LEU A 115 -2.98 -10.81 8.59
C LEU A 115 -3.01 -9.35 9.06
N ALA A 116 -2.06 -8.93 9.90
CA ALA A 116 -1.92 -7.55 10.33
C ALA A 116 -1.59 -6.61 9.16
N ASN A 117 -0.62 -6.97 8.32
CA ASN A 117 -0.27 -6.21 7.11
C ASN A 117 -1.45 -6.10 6.16
N MET A 118 -2.26 -7.16 6.03
CA MET A 118 -3.46 -7.16 5.19
C MET A 118 -4.54 -6.23 5.73
N GLY A 119 -4.76 -6.27 7.05
CA GLY A 119 -5.66 -5.34 7.72
C GLY A 119 -5.26 -3.89 7.44
N GLU A 120 -3.98 -3.56 7.59
CA GLU A 120 -3.47 -2.20 7.39
C GLU A 120 -3.42 -1.78 5.91
N ALA A 121 -3.01 -2.68 5.01
CA ALA A 121 -2.88 -2.38 3.59
C ALA A 121 -4.24 -2.13 2.91
N LEU A 122 -5.31 -2.70 3.46
CA LEU A 122 -6.68 -2.51 2.98
C LEU A 122 -7.46 -1.47 3.78
N ASP A 123 -6.91 -1.00 4.90
CA ASP A 123 -7.56 0.03 5.70
C ASP A 123 -7.49 1.39 4.97
N ILE A 124 -8.65 1.90 4.58
CA ILE A 124 -8.77 3.22 3.96
C ILE A 124 -8.29 4.31 4.93
N ASN A 125 -8.51 4.11 6.24
CA ASN A 125 -8.08 5.08 7.23
C ASN A 125 -6.58 5.28 7.21
N TYR A 126 -5.81 4.20 7.09
CA TYR A 126 -4.36 4.26 6.98
C TYR A 126 -3.83 5.21 5.88
N TYR A 127 -4.61 5.43 4.81
CA TYR A 127 -4.21 6.30 3.69
C TYR A 127 -4.77 7.71 3.75
N PHE A 128 -5.98 7.91 4.27
CA PHE A 128 -6.68 9.20 4.17
C PHE A 128 -6.89 9.91 5.50
N PHE A 129 -6.72 9.21 6.62
CA PHE A 129 -6.90 9.75 7.95
C PHE A 129 -5.64 9.45 8.77
N ALA A 130 -5.19 10.39 9.59
CA ALA A 130 -4.17 10.07 10.59
C ALA A 130 -4.80 9.08 11.60
N ASN A 131 -4.19 7.92 11.85
CA ASN A 131 -4.68 7.10 12.95
C ASN A 131 -4.39 7.82 14.26
N HIS A 132 -5.22 7.57 15.28
CA HIS A 132 -5.01 8.18 16.58
C HIS A 132 -3.63 7.78 17.13
N PRO A 133 -2.83 8.73 17.69
CA PRO A 133 -1.51 8.45 18.28
C PRO A 133 -1.50 7.37 19.38
N ARG A 134 -2.68 7.01 19.89
CA ARG A 134 -2.89 5.98 20.93
C ARG A 134 -2.98 4.56 20.39
N GLU A 135 -3.15 4.35 19.09
CA GLU A 135 -3.32 3.01 18.52
C GLU A 135 -1.98 2.35 18.16
N ARG A 136 -0.90 3.14 17.99
CA ARG A 136 0.45 2.64 17.68
C ARG A 136 1.53 3.38 18.45
N HIS A 137 1.97 2.78 19.56
CA HIS A 137 3.16 3.26 20.26
C HIS A 137 4.41 3.04 19.39
N GLY A 138 5.11 4.13 19.05
CA GLY A 138 6.43 4.09 18.39
C GLY A 138 6.42 4.23 16.87
N VAL A 139 5.26 4.44 16.23
CA VAL A 139 5.18 4.74 14.79
C VAL A 139 4.91 6.23 14.60
N THR A 140 5.84 6.95 13.98
CA THR A 140 5.62 8.32 13.50
C THR A 140 4.73 8.25 12.26
N GLU A 141 3.42 8.24 12.44
CA GLU A 141 2.49 8.24 11.31
C GLU A 141 2.39 9.63 10.69
N SER A 142 2.73 9.73 9.41
CA SER A 142 2.48 10.92 8.58
C SER A 142 1.18 10.76 7.81
N GLU A 143 0.35 11.80 7.74
CA GLU A 143 -0.78 11.85 6.80
C GLU A 143 -0.26 11.55 5.38
N LYS A 144 -0.92 10.64 4.66
CA LYS A 144 -0.51 10.24 3.30
C LYS A 144 -1.25 11.05 2.24
N PHE A 145 -2.58 10.97 2.25
CA PHE A 145 -3.45 11.76 1.38
C PHE A 145 -4.39 12.63 2.20
N SER A 146 -4.74 13.79 1.64
CA SER A 146 -5.82 14.61 2.19
C SER A 146 -7.15 13.85 2.14
N PRO A 147 -7.99 13.91 3.19
CA PRO A 147 -9.36 13.38 3.17
C PRO A 147 -10.20 13.88 2.00
N LEU A 148 -9.88 15.04 1.43
CA LEU A 148 -10.58 15.61 0.26
C LEU A 148 -10.43 14.75 -1.00
N ILE A 149 -9.39 13.92 -1.09
CA ILE A 149 -9.15 13.02 -2.23
C ILE A 149 -9.98 11.72 -2.09
N LEU A 150 -10.44 11.38 -0.87
CA LEU A 150 -11.16 10.14 -0.61
C LEU A 150 -12.42 9.96 -1.49
N PRO A 151 -13.32 10.96 -1.64
CA PRO A 151 -14.49 10.81 -2.51
C PRO A 151 -14.10 10.50 -3.97
N LEU A 152 -13.01 11.11 -4.46
CA LEU A 152 -12.52 10.91 -5.82
C LEU A 152 -11.96 9.51 -6.01
N PHE A 153 -11.20 9.02 -5.04
CA PHE A 153 -10.72 7.64 -5.00
C PHE A 153 -11.89 6.65 -5.02
N LEU A 154 -12.90 6.83 -4.16
CA LEU A 154 -14.07 5.95 -4.08
C LEU A 154 -14.89 5.96 -5.38
N MET A 155 -15.12 7.13 -5.99
CA MET A 155 -15.77 7.24 -7.29
C MET A 155 -14.97 6.53 -8.40
N GLY A 156 -13.64 6.66 -8.39
CA GLY A 156 -12.77 5.94 -9.31
C GLY A 156 -12.88 4.43 -9.13
N ALA A 157 -12.74 3.94 -7.90
CA ALA A 157 -12.78 2.52 -7.57
C ALA A 157 -14.15 1.89 -7.92
N THR A 158 -15.25 2.54 -7.54
CA THR A 158 -16.61 2.09 -7.89
C THR A 158 -16.81 2.01 -9.39
N LYS A 159 -16.36 3.02 -10.15
CA LYS A 159 -16.40 3.00 -11.62
C LYS A 159 -15.61 1.83 -12.21
N LEU A 160 -14.42 1.53 -11.67
CA LEU A 160 -13.62 0.38 -12.12
C LEU A 160 -14.37 -0.94 -11.95
N VAL A 161 -15.06 -1.11 -10.81
CA VAL A 161 -15.86 -2.31 -10.52
C VAL A 161 -17.06 -2.43 -11.46
N LEU A 162 -17.76 -1.31 -11.73
CA LEU A 162 -18.94 -1.29 -12.58
C LEU A 162 -18.62 -1.57 -14.06
N GLU A 163 -17.52 -1.02 -14.58
CA GLU A 163 -17.17 -1.15 -15.99
C GLU A 163 -16.61 -2.53 -16.37
N LYS A 164 -16.10 -3.32 -15.41
CA LYS A 164 -15.59 -4.70 -15.57
C LYS A 164 -14.57 -4.93 -16.70
N ARG A 165 -13.97 -3.87 -17.24
CA ARG A 165 -13.07 -3.92 -18.41
C ARG A 165 -11.59 -3.76 -18.06
N HIS A 166 -11.27 -3.48 -16.80
CA HIS A 166 -9.92 -3.10 -16.35
C HIS A 166 -9.17 -4.28 -15.68
N LEU A 167 -9.30 -5.49 -16.24
CA LEU A 167 -8.74 -6.71 -15.64
C LEU A 167 -7.24 -6.58 -15.32
N PHE A 168 -6.44 -6.08 -16.26
CA PHE A 168 -5.01 -5.91 -16.05
C PHE A 168 -4.70 -4.96 -14.89
N TYR A 169 -5.45 -3.86 -14.74
CA TYR A 169 -5.29 -2.96 -13.61
C TYR A 169 -5.56 -3.68 -12.27
N CYS A 170 -6.66 -4.45 -12.21
CA CYS A 170 -7.01 -5.21 -11.01
C CYS A 170 -5.98 -6.30 -10.69
N LEU A 171 -5.42 -6.98 -11.70
CA LEU A 171 -4.35 -7.96 -11.50
C LEU A 171 -3.07 -7.31 -10.99
N LEU A 172 -2.70 -6.14 -11.52
CA LEU A 172 -1.55 -5.38 -11.02
C LEU A 172 -1.77 -4.89 -9.58
N PHE A 173 -2.99 -4.49 -9.24
CA PHE A 173 -3.33 -4.10 -7.87
C PHE A 173 -3.24 -5.30 -6.92
N ALA A 174 -3.77 -6.46 -7.32
CA ALA A 174 -3.66 -7.70 -6.55
C ALA A 174 -2.19 -8.12 -6.37
N PHE A 175 -1.36 -7.96 -7.39
CA PHE A 175 0.09 -8.18 -7.29
C PHE A 175 0.74 -7.22 -6.29
N ALA A 176 0.44 -5.91 -6.38
CA ALA A 176 0.99 -4.91 -5.47
C ALA A 176 0.56 -5.20 -4.03
N LEU A 177 -0.71 -5.52 -3.78
CA LEU A 177 -1.21 -5.92 -2.47
C LEU A 177 -0.50 -7.18 -1.99
N GLY A 178 -0.51 -8.27 -2.77
CA GLY A 178 0.10 -9.54 -2.37
C GLY A 178 1.57 -9.39 -2.00
N PHE A 179 2.33 -8.57 -2.75
CA PHE A 179 3.71 -8.27 -2.39
C PHE A 179 3.82 -7.46 -1.10
N THR A 180 2.99 -6.42 -0.97
CA THR A 180 2.92 -5.57 0.23
C THR A 180 2.60 -6.38 1.49
N LEU A 181 1.79 -7.44 1.40
CA LEU A 181 1.49 -8.31 2.55
C LEU A 181 2.71 -9.08 3.06
N LEU A 182 3.61 -9.44 2.13
CA LEU A 182 4.81 -10.25 2.40
C LEU A 182 5.97 -9.41 2.91
N VAL A 183 5.90 -8.08 2.75
CA VAL A 183 6.89 -7.14 3.27
C VAL A 183 6.34 -6.49 4.53
N TYR A 184 6.99 -6.76 5.66
CA TYR A 184 6.69 -6.00 6.87
C TYR A 184 7.14 -4.55 6.65
N PRO A 185 6.27 -3.54 6.89
CA PRO A 185 6.67 -2.15 6.81
C PRO A 185 7.55 -1.83 8.03
N SER A 186 8.81 -2.27 8.00
CA SER A 186 9.88 -1.70 8.83
C SER A 186 10.12 -0.22 8.46
N GLU A 187 9.68 0.18 7.27
CA GLU A 187 9.84 1.52 6.74
C GLU A 187 8.70 2.48 7.12
N PRO A 188 9.03 3.72 7.51
CA PRO A 188 8.03 4.73 7.89
C PRO A 188 7.21 5.25 6.70
N VAL A 189 7.61 4.95 5.45
CA VAL A 189 6.83 5.32 4.25
C VAL A 189 5.71 4.33 3.94
N GLY A 190 5.63 3.20 4.65
CA GLY A 190 4.50 2.27 4.55
C GLY A 190 4.37 1.56 3.21
N PHE A 191 3.13 1.26 2.81
CA PHE A 191 2.79 0.44 1.65
C PHE A 191 2.84 1.20 0.30
N VAL A 192 4.03 1.67 -0.06
CA VAL A 192 4.26 2.54 -1.23
C VAL A 192 3.77 1.94 -2.55
N ALA A 193 3.77 0.62 -2.72
CA ALA A 193 3.25 -0.04 -3.93
C ALA A 193 1.75 0.23 -4.18
N VAL A 194 0.99 0.63 -3.16
CA VAL A 194 -0.43 1.00 -3.28
C VAL A 194 -0.63 2.45 -3.76
N LEU A 195 0.35 3.33 -3.53
CA LEU A 195 0.28 4.77 -3.88
C LEU A 195 -0.14 5.00 -5.33
N PRO A 196 0.49 4.36 -6.35
CA PRO A 196 0.14 4.59 -7.74
C PRO A 196 -1.33 4.29 -8.07
N PHE A 197 -1.93 3.31 -7.39
CA PHE A 197 -3.32 2.91 -7.61
C PHE A 197 -4.30 3.92 -7.02
N ILE A 198 -4.03 4.44 -5.82
CA ILE A 198 -4.86 5.50 -5.22
C ILE A 198 -4.86 6.73 -6.12
N VAL A 199 -3.68 7.14 -6.59
CA VAL A 199 -3.51 8.29 -7.48
C VAL A 199 -4.22 8.04 -8.82
N SER A 200 -3.97 6.92 -9.50
CA SER A 200 -4.58 6.65 -10.81
C SER A 200 -6.09 6.49 -10.76
N SER A 201 -6.64 5.84 -9.71
CA SER A 201 -8.09 5.73 -9.52
C SER A 201 -8.74 7.10 -9.30
N SER A 202 -8.14 7.95 -8.45
CA SER A 202 -8.64 9.30 -8.17
C SER A 202 -8.65 10.16 -9.43
N LEU A 203 -7.58 10.08 -10.23
CA LEU A 203 -7.49 10.77 -11.50
C LEU A 203 -8.48 10.25 -12.54
N TYR A 204 -8.72 8.94 -12.56
CA TYR A 204 -9.68 8.32 -13.47
C TYR A 204 -11.10 8.82 -13.22
N SER A 205 -11.48 9.05 -11.96
CA SER A 205 -12.73 9.72 -11.61
C SER A 205 -12.79 11.12 -12.23
N LEU A 206 -11.82 11.98 -11.91
CA LEU A 206 -11.80 13.38 -12.36
C LEU A 206 -11.77 13.53 -13.89
N ALA A 207 -11.01 12.68 -14.58
CA ALA A 207 -10.91 12.73 -16.04
C ALA A 207 -12.22 12.45 -16.77
N THR A 208 -13.22 11.91 -16.07
CA THR A 208 -14.58 11.70 -16.58
C THR A 208 -15.41 12.99 -16.61
N TYR A 209 -15.10 13.95 -15.73
CA TYR A 209 -15.89 15.15 -15.51
C TYR A 209 -15.22 16.42 -16.04
N VAL A 210 -13.97 16.31 -16.49
CA VAL A 210 -13.20 17.42 -17.03
C VAL A 210 -12.90 17.11 -18.48
N ASP A 211 -13.49 17.87 -19.40
CA ASP A 211 -13.18 17.82 -20.83
C ASP A 211 -11.86 18.54 -21.15
#